data_AF-A0A7S3WYA5-F1
#
_entry.id   AF-A0A7S3WYA5-F1
#
_cell.length_a   1.000
_cell.length_b   1.000
_cell.length_c   1.000
_cell.angle_alpha   90.00
_cell.angle_beta   90.00
_cell.angle_gamma   90.00
#
_symmetry.space_group_name_H-M   'P 1'
#
loop_
_entity.id
_entity.type
_entity.pdbx_description
1 polymer ?
#
loop_
_entity_poly.entity_id
_entity_poly.type
_entity_poly.pdbx_seq_one_letter_code
_entity_poly.pdbx_strand_id
1 'polypeptide(L)'
;MARLAVRLRSLPLEELVQFAAEALETQPSSLAGLPHKDLAALAAPAISADAELSKEADRRIALHAPIPEWALSKVLVSQDLAPLILNQLEVGDYAAAKVCKTWRCGWLATVAQRPWLRPAPTQPPPLDGGDWSVSAIVALDGERFCMCAEDPDNDFPEGNLLVLNRSFQVLQTIPYQQVDGLAATQHGLCGWCDDILSRYILTDSSLDKVAEVALGFLVCDVICAPDGTLFASTSGRITSSGCGFVDSHARVVAFDPLTLEQKFKCEPGHLNHFAFRGIAVVGTELFVCDSAAPEGQERYGRFQVFALTGEYLREVRVSVPNPTALQYINGRLYVTDYAFPRDGPHVFVLTPEGEPLQHYQHEAFSLAIHPVCPFAGGLLLRADQEGYQNRLAFLSGL
;
A
#
# COMPACT_ATOMS: atom_id res chain seq x y z
N MET A 1 11.08 -7.40 18.83
CA MET A 1 10.79 -8.44 19.86
C MET A 1 11.92 -9.44 20.08
N ALA A 2 12.12 -10.46 19.23
CA ALA A 2 13.14 -11.51 19.46
C ALA A 2 14.59 -10.98 19.58
N ARG A 3 14.93 -9.91 18.84
CA ARG A 3 16.26 -9.28 18.88
C ARG A 3 16.57 -8.61 20.23
N LEU A 4 15.58 -7.95 20.85
CA LEU A 4 15.75 -7.28 22.15
C LEU A 4 15.96 -8.30 23.28
N ALA A 5 15.19 -9.39 23.29
CA ALA A 5 15.34 -10.47 24.26
C ALA A 5 16.72 -11.16 24.19
N VAL A 6 17.40 -11.13 23.05
CA VAL A 6 18.77 -11.63 22.94
C VAL A 6 19.76 -10.62 23.53
N ARG A 7 19.59 -9.32 23.24
CA ARG A 7 20.47 -8.27 23.72
C ARG A 7 20.39 -8.09 25.25
N LEU A 8 19.21 -8.19 25.84
CA LEU A 8 19.01 -8.12 27.28
C LEU A 8 19.78 -9.21 28.06
N ARG A 9 20.09 -10.34 27.44
CA ARG A 9 20.91 -11.41 28.06
C ARG A 9 22.37 -11.03 28.26
N SER A 10 22.80 -9.87 27.76
CA SER A 10 24.14 -9.34 28.02
C SER A 10 24.23 -8.59 29.36
N LEU A 11 23.09 -8.26 29.97
CA LEU A 11 23.06 -7.66 31.30
C LEU A 11 23.42 -8.69 32.37
N PRO A 12 24.02 -8.26 33.50
CA PRO A 12 24.13 -9.09 34.69
C PRO A 12 22.74 -9.55 35.17
N LEU A 13 22.64 -10.76 35.71
CA LEU A 13 21.37 -11.34 36.18
C LEU A 13 20.63 -10.41 37.16
N GLU A 14 21.35 -9.77 38.08
CA GLU A 14 20.77 -8.85 39.07
C GLU A 14 20.13 -7.62 38.42
N GLU A 15 20.81 -7.04 37.43
CA GLU A 15 20.27 -5.91 36.67
C GLU A 15 19.11 -6.32 35.77
N LEU A 16 19.19 -7.50 35.13
CA LEU A 16 18.09 -8.00 34.32
C LEU A 16 16.85 -8.29 35.16
N VAL A 17 17.01 -8.84 36.37
CA VAL A 17 15.91 -9.09 37.31
C VAL A 17 15.27 -7.77 37.74
N GLN A 18 16.08 -6.77 38.11
CA GLN A 18 15.56 -5.45 38.50
C GLN A 18 14.86 -4.75 37.34
N PHE A 19 15.41 -4.83 36.14
CA PHE A 19 14.87 -4.17 34.96
C PHE A 19 13.63 -4.89 34.41
N ALA A 20 13.57 -6.22 34.49
CA ALA A 20 12.36 -6.99 34.19
C ALA A 20 11.24 -6.71 35.21
N ALA A 21 11.58 -6.54 36.48
CA ALA A 21 10.63 -6.17 37.53
C ALA A 21 10.02 -4.79 37.28
N GLU A 22 10.85 -3.81 36.89
CA GLU A 22 10.42 -2.46 36.49
C GLU A 22 9.50 -2.49 35.27
N ALA A 23 9.91 -3.19 34.20
CA ALA A 23 9.13 -3.28 32.97
C ALA A 23 7.81 -4.04 33.12
N LEU A 24 7.75 -5.03 34.03
CA LEU A 24 6.56 -5.84 34.27
C LEU A 24 5.72 -5.35 35.46
N GLU A 25 6.12 -4.24 36.10
CA GLU A 25 5.48 -3.70 37.32
C GLU A 25 5.34 -4.76 38.45
N THR A 26 6.38 -5.58 38.64
CA THR A 26 6.41 -6.66 39.64
C THR A 26 7.55 -6.49 40.63
N GLN A 27 7.56 -7.29 41.71
CA GLN A 27 8.67 -7.28 42.67
C GLN A 27 9.85 -8.13 42.16
N PRO A 28 11.11 -7.68 42.29
CA PRO A 28 12.28 -8.46 41.87
C PRO A 28 12.35 -9.88 42.46
N SER A 29 11.84 -10.05 43.69
CA SER A 29 11.77 -11.34 44.39
C SER A 29 10.89 -12.39 43.69
N SER A 30 9.88 -11.98 42.91
CA SER A 30 9.04 -12.91 42.15
C SER A 30 9.71 -13.40 40.87
N LEU A 31 10.79 -12.73 40.44
CA LEU A 31 11.53 -13.02 39.21
C LEU A 31 12.90 -13.67 39.48
N ALA A 32 13.45 -13.57 40.69
CA ALA A 32 14.79 -14.02 41.07
C ALA A 32 15.07 -15.53 40.88
N GLY A 33 14.04 -16.37 40.69
CA GLY A 33 14.17 -17.80 40.43
C GLY A 33 14.12 -18.20 38.94
N LEU A 34 13.87 -17.25 38.04
CA LEU A 34 13.70 -17.56 36.61
C LEU A 34 15.05 -17.61 35.87
N PRO A 35 15.18 -18.50 34.86
CA PRO A 35 16.35 -18.52 34.00
C PRO A 35 16.54 -17.18 33.26
N HIS A 36 17.81 -16.79 33.06
CA HIS A 36 18.20 -15.54 32.39
C HIS A 36 17.52 -15.33 31.03
N LYS A 37 17.36 -16.43 30.27
CA LYS A 37 16.69 -16.43 28.97
C LYS A 37 15.21 -16.07 29.07
N ASP A 38 14.53 -16.56 30.11
CA ASP A 38 13.09 -16.42 30.29
C ASP A 38 12.76 -15.03 30.83
N LEU A 39 13.60 -14.50 31.73
CA LEU A 39 13.53 -13.10 32.17
C LEU A 39 13.64 -12.13 30.99
N ALA A 40 14.64 -12.33 30.13
CA ALA A 40 14.82 -11.48 28.95
C ALA A 40 13.67 -11.60 27.94
N ALA A 41 13.09 -12.79 27.80
CA ALA A 41 11.94 -13.01 26.92
C ALA A 41 10.66 -12.38 27.45
N LEU A 42 10.46 -12.40 28.77
CA LEU A 42 9.30 -11.80 29.45
C LEU A 42 9.36 -10.28 29.49
N ALA A 43 10.55 -9.69 29.68
CA ALA A 43 10.70 -8.24 29.76
C ALA A 43 10.68 -7.56 28.39
N ALA A 44 11.16 -8.24 27.34
CA ALA A 44 11.29 -7.65 26.00
C ALA A 44 9.99 -7.04 25.41
N PRO A 45 8.79 -7.64 25.59
CA PRO A 45 7.53 -7.02 25.17
C PRO A 45 7.24 -5.68 25.82
N ALA A 46 7.33 -5.61 27.15
CA ALA A 46 7.04 -4.38 27.89
C ALA A 46 8.06 -3.28 27.56
N ILE A 47 9.34 -3.63 27.51
CA ILE A 47 10.41 -2.68 27.14
C ILE A 47 10.25 -2.20 25.70
N SER A 48 9.83 -3.07 24.77
CA SER A 48 9.63 -2.67 23.37
C SER A 48 8.41 -1.77 23.15
N ALA A 49 7.46 -1.77 24.08
CA ALA A 49 6.25 -0.95 24.01
C ALA A 49 6.46 0.46 24.60
N ASP A 50 7.49 0.67 25.42
CA ASP A 50 7.80 1.94 26.07
C ASP A 50 9.14 2.52 25.55
N ALA A 51 9.08 3.71 24.96
CA ALA A 51 10.24 4.36 24.34
C ALA A 51 11.34 4.77 25.34
N GLU A 52 10.99 5.15 26.56
CA GLU A 52 11.97 5.56 27.57
C GLU A 52 12.62 4.35 28.23
N LEU A 53 11.84 3.29 28.52
CA LEU A 53 12.40 2.01 28.97
C LEU A 53 13.31 1.40 27.90
N SER A 54 12.92 1.46 26.63
CA SER A 54 13.76 0.97 25.52
C SER A 54 15.11 1.70 25.45
N LYS A 55 15.13 3.03 25.59
CA LYS A 55 16.37 3.82 25.64
C LYS A 55 17.24 3.48 26.85
N GLU A 56 16.63 3.32 28.02
CA GLU A 56 17.36 2.95 29.23
C GLU A 56 17.92 1.53 29.13
N ALA A 57 17.18 0.59 28.53
CA ALA A 57 17.66 -0.76 28.23
C ALA A 57 18.91 -0.71 27.34
N ASP A 58 18.85 0.06 26.26
CA ASP A 58 19.96 0.24 25.33
C ASP A 58 21.19 0.85 26.02
N ARG A 59 20.98 1.83 26.91
CA ARG A 59 22.05 2.45 27.71
C ARG A 59 22.73 1.45 28.63
N ARG A 60 21.96 0.63 29.37
CA ARG A 60 22.52 -0.39 30.28
C ARG A 60 23.23 -1.50 29.52
N ILE A 61 22.67 -1.96 28.41
CA ILE A 61 23.31 -2.96 27.54
C ILE A 61 24.66 -2.43 27.03
N ALA A 62 24.72 -1.15 26.61
CA ALA A 62 25.95 -0.54 26.12
C ALA A 62 27.05 -0.43 27.20
N LEU A 63 26.69 -0.34 28.49
CA LEU A 63 27.64 -0.32 29.60
C LEU A 63 28.29 -1.69 29.84
N HIS A 64 27.50 -2.76 29.75
CA HIS A 64 27.95 -4.12 30.10
C HIS A 64 28.52 -4.91 28.92
N ALA A 65 28.03 -4.62 27.72
CA ALA A 65 28.55 -5.18 26.48
C ALA A 65 28.96 -4.04 25.53
N PRO A 66 30.01 -3.27 25.89
CA PRO A 66 30.49 -2.21 25.02
C PRO A 66 30.96 -2.82 23.70
N ILE A 67 30.63 -2.14 22.61
CA ILE A 67 31.10 -2.55 21.29
C ILE A 67 32.63 -2.47 21.31
N PRO A 68 33.35 -3.55 20.98
CA PRO A 68 34.80 -3.54 21.01
C PRO A 68 35.39 -2.42 20.14
N GLU A 69 36.48 -1.80 20.61
CA GLU A 69 37.10 -0.65 19.93
C GLU A 69 37.49 -0.96 18.48
N TRP A 70 37.94 -2.19 18.19
CA TRP A 70 38.26 -2.60 16.83
C TRP A 70 37.03 -2.62 15.92
N ALA A 71 35.84 -2.95 16.44
CA ALA A 71 34.62 -2.94 15.67
C ALA A 71 34.17 -1.50 15.40
N LEU A 72 34.24 -0.61 16.40
CA LEU A 72 33.94 0.82 16.23
C LEU A 72 34.89 1.49 15.23
N SER A 73 36.19 1.35 15.43
CA SER A 73 37.24 2.08 14.68
C SER A 73 37.63 1.45 13.35
N LYS A 74 37.35 0.16 13.11
CA LYS A 74 37.77 -0.54 11.87
C LYS A 74 36.62 -1.17 11.09
N VAL A 75 35.50 -1.51 11.71
CA VAL A 75 34.39 -2.18 11.03
C VAL A 75 33.25 -1.20 10.74
N LEU A 76 32.70 -0.57 11.77
CA LEU A 76 31.55 0.32 11.63
C LEU A 76 31.92 1.63 10.90
N VAL A 77 33.17 2.07 10.91
CA VAL A 77 33.62 3.24 10.12
C VAL A 77 34.27 2.88 8.79
N SER A 78 34.36 1.60 8.43
CA SER A 78 34.96 1.17 7.15
C SER A 78 34.01 1.41 5.98
N GLN A 79 34.53 2.07 4.93
CA GLN A 79 33.77 2.32 3.70
C GLN A 79 33.49 1.04 2.90
N ASP A 80 34.36 0.05 2.98
CA ASP A 80 34.23 -1.21 2.25
C ASP A 80 33.25 -2.17 2.94
N LEU A 81 33.24 -2.17 4.28
CA LEU A 81 32.39 -3.06 5.06
C LEU A 81 30.99 -2.49 5.30
N ALA A 82 30.84 -1.16 5.33
CA ALA A 82 29.54 -0.53 5.56
C ALA A 82 28.46 -1.00 4.57
N PRO A 83 28.67 -1.05 3.24
CA PRO A 83 27.67 -1.60 2.33
C PRO A 83 27.30 -3.05 2.64
N LEU A 84 28.28 -3.91 2.95
CA LEU A 84 28.04 -5.33 3.24
C LEU A 84 27.21 -5.54 4.50
N ILE A 85 27.52 -4.78 5.56
CA ILE A 85 26.78 -4.81 6.83
C ILE A 85 25.37 -4.25 6.63
N LEU A 86 25.27 -3.09 5.98
CA LEU A 86 24.00 -2.41 5.80
C LEU A 86 23.07 -3.19 4.87
N ASN A 87 23.58 -3.90 3.86
CA ASN A 87 22.77 -4.72 2.96
C ASN A 87 21.98 -5.82 3.70
N GLN A 88 22.42 -6.22 4.90
CA GLN A 88 21.70 -7.17 5.75
C GLN A 88 20.56 -6.52 6.56
N LEU A 89 20.51 -5.18 6.64
CA LEU A 89 19.49 -4.44 7.37
C LEU A 89 18.24 -4.24 6.51
N GLU A 90 17.08 -4.28 7.17
CA GLU A 90 15.79 -4.13 6.52
C GLU A 90 15.55 -2.68 6.11
N VAL A 91 14.55 -2.45 5.25
CA VAL A 91 14.23 -1.12 4.73
C VAL A 91 13.79 -0.14 5.83
N GLY A 92 13.17 -0.63 6.90
CA GLY A 92 12.78 0.17 8.07
C GLY A 92 13.95 0.71 8.89
N ASP A 93 15.17 0.19 8.69
CA ASP A 93 16.36 0.57 9.47
C ASP A 93 17.05 1.85 8.93
N TYR A 94 16.32 2.77 8.28
CA TYR A 94 16.90 4.02 7.74
C TYR A 94 17.59 4.88 8.82
N ALA A 95 17.26 4.68 10.10
CA ALA A 95 17.99 5.26 11.22
C ALA A 95 19.50 4.93 11.17
N ALA A 96 19.88 3.75 10.66
CA ALA A 96 21.26 3.37 10.42
C ALA A 96 21.97 4.35 9.47
N ALA A 97 21.28 4.82 8.42
CA ALA A 97 21.83 5.79 7.47
C ALA A 97 22.08 7.18 8.09
N LYS A 98 21.48 7.47 9.26
CA LYS A 98 21.64 8.74 9.98
C LYS A 98 22.76 8.72 11.03
N VAL A 99 23.38 7.57 11.28
CA VAL A 99 24.41 7.40 12.34
C VAL A 99 25.67 8.23 12.05
N CYS A 100 26.25 8.10 10.85
CA CYS A 100 27.42 8.88 10.44
C CYS A 100 27.54 8.95 8.91
N LYS A 101 28.50 9.75 8.41
CA LYS A 101 28.74 9.91 6.96
C LYS A 101 29.06 8.59 6.27
N THR A 102 29.88 7.73 6.86
CA THR A 102 30.24 6.44 6.27
C THR A 102 29.03 5.52 6.13
N TRP A 103 28.17 5.46 7.15
CA TRP A 103 26.93 4.66 7.09
C TRP A 103 25.95 5.22 6.09
N ARG A 104 25.83 6.54 5.97
CA ARG A 104 25.03 7.17 4.91
C ARG A 104 25.52 6.77 3.53
N CYS A 105 26.83 6.85 3.28
CA CYS A 105 27.42 6.46 2.00
C CYS A 105 27.27 4.96 1.71
N GLY A 106 27.53 4.10 2.70
CA GLY A 106 27.33 2.66 2.57
C GLY A 106 25.87 2.29 2.36
N TRP A 107 24.94 2.97 3.03
CA TRP A 107 23.51 2.79 2.83
C TRP A 107 23.13 3.11 1.40
N LEU A 108 23.51 4.29 0.90
CA LEU A 108 23.28 4.71 -0.48
C LEU A 108 23.88 3.75 -1.51
N ALA A 109 25.04 3.16 -1.23
CA ALA A 109 25.64 2.14 -2.10
C ALA A 109 24.81 0.85 -2.18
N THR A 110 24.06 0.52 -1.12
CA THR A 110 23.13 -0.63 -1.09
C THR A 110 21.72 -0.30 -1.60
N VAL A 111 21.37 0.98 -1.78
CA VAL A 111 20.03 1.38 -2.22
C VAL A 111 19.68 0.73 -3.56
N ALA A 112 20.66 0.49 -4.44
CA ALA A 112 20.50 -0.25 -5.70
C ALA A 112 20.18 -1.73 -5.57
N GLN A 113 20.42 -2.35 -4.42
CA GLN A 113 20.20 -3.80 -4.20
C GLN A 113 19.01 -4.08 -3.29
N ARG A 114 18.42 -3.01 -2.74
CA ARG A 114 17.26 -3.08 -1.87
C ARG A 114 15.97 -3.03 -2.71
N PRO A 115 14.90 -3.71 -2.28
CA PRO A 115 13.61 -3.77 -2.99
C PRO A 115 12.84 -2.46 -2.82
N TRP A 116 13.39 -1.37 -3.34
CA TRP A 116 12.71 -0.08 -3.49
C TRP A 116 12.05 -0.03 -4.84
N LEU A 117 10.83 0.51 -4.91
CA LEU A 117 10.27 0.81 -6.21
C LEU A 117 11.05 1.98 -6.86
N ARG A 118 11.49 1.83 -8.10
CA ARG A 118 12.20 2.90 -8.84
C ARG A 118 11.46 3.24 -10.11
N PRO A 119 11.37 4.52 -10.51
CA PRO A 119 10.96 4.87 -11.86
C PRO A 119 11.80 4.07 -12.86
N ALA A 120 11.15 3.16 -13.56
CA ALA A 120 11.69 2.41 -14.65
C ALA A 120 11.18 3.03 -15.95
N PRO A 121 12.03 3.16 -16.98
CA PRO A 121 11.58 3.61 -18.28
C PRO A 121 10.53 2.63 -18.81
N THR A 122 9.31 3.09 -18.97
CA THR A 122 8.28 2.37 -19.72
C THR A 122 8.42 2.76 -21.19
N GLN A 123 8.48 1.79 -22.09
CA GLN A 123 8.19 2.10 -23.48
C GLN A 123 6.69 2.38 -23.57
N PRO A 124 6.27 3.50 -24.21
CA PRO A 124 4.86 3.67 -24.52
C PRO A 124 4.42 2.47 -25.35
N PRO A 125 3.24 1.89 -25.06
CA PRO A 125 2.73 0.80 -25.89
C PRO A 125 2.67 1.28 -27.35
N PRO A 126 3.00 0.41 -28.33
CA PRO A 126 3.04 0.76 -29.74
C PRO A 126 1.61 0.86 -30.29
N LEU A 127 0.86 1.86 -29.81
CA LEU A 127 -0.45 2.20 -30.33
C LEU A 127 -0.24 3.14 -31.52
N ASP A 128 -0.69 2.68 -32.70
CA ASP A 128 -0.58 3.44 -33.94
C ASP A 128 -1.56 4.62 -33.91
N GLY A 129 -1.04 5.85 -33.85
CA GLY A 129 -1.82 7.08 -34.02
C GLY A 129 -2.39 7.66 -32.71
N GLY A 130 -2.24 8.98 -32.56
CA GLY A 130 -2.96 9.80 -31.57
C GLY A 130 -2.39 9.80 -30.14
N ASP A 131 -2.72 10.87 -29.41
CA ASP A 131 -2.72 10.84 -27.95
C ASP A 131 -3.83 9.86 -27.51
N TRP A 132 -3.57 8.99 -26.54
CA TRP A 132 -4.57 8.04 -26.01
C TRP A 132 -4.73 8.25 -24.50
N SER A 133 -5.90 7.94 -23.95
CA SER A 133 -6.20 7.99 -22.51
C SER A 133 -6.31 6.62 -21.90
N VAL A 134 -5.78 6.43 -20.68
CA VAL A 134 -5.86 5.15 -19.96
C VAL A 134 -6.84 5.25 -18.82
N SER A 135 -8.02 4.65 -18.95
CA SER A 135 -9.03 4.65 -17.89
C SER A 135 -8.75 3.59 -16.82
N ALA A 136 -8.30 2.40 -17.23
CA ALA A 136 -8.11 1.27 -16.33
C ALA A 136 -6.84 0.47 -16.64
N ILE A 137 -6.18 -0.08 -15.61
CA ILE A 137 -5.03 -0.99 -15.71
C ILE A 137 -5.22 -2.10 -14.68
N VAL A 138 -5.04 -3.36 -15.08
CA VAL A 138 -5.09 -4.50 -14.14
C VAL A 138 -4.15 -5.62 -14.56
N ALA A 139 -3.45 -6.23 -13.60
CA ALA A 139 -2.61 -7.39 -13.85
C ALA A 139 -3.49 -8.63 -14.01
N LEU A 140 -3.27 -9.38 -15.09
CA LEU A 140 -3.91 -10.68 -15.29
C LEU A 140 -3.13 -11.76 -14.54
N ASP A 141 -1.81 -11.68 -14.64
CA ASP A 141 -0.87 -12.60 -14.04
C ASP A 141 0.51 -11.91 -13.87
N GLY A 142 1.55 -12.68 -13.53
CA GLY A 142 2.90 -12.15 -13.34
C GLY A 142 3.59 -11.65 -14.62
N GLU A 143 3.07 -11.97 -15.80
CA GLU A 143 3.68 -11.72 -17.10
C GLU A 143 2.82 -10.85 -18.02
N ARG A 144 1.51 -10.76 -17.76
CA ARG A 144 0.53 -10.04 -18.57
C ARG A 144 -0.34 -9.11 -17.74
N PHE A 145 -0.72 -7.99 -18.34
CA PHE A 145 -1.69 -7.05 -17.78
C PHE A 145 -2.61 -6.52 -18.88
N CYS A 146 -3.79 -6.06 -18.46
CA CYS A 146 -4.76 -5.38 -19.30
C CYS A 146 -4.70 -3.87 -19.09
N MET A 147 -4.98 -3.14 -20.15
CA MET A 147 -5.12 -1.70 -20.12
C MET A 147 -6.30 -1.28 -21.00
N CYS A 148 -7.19 -0.45 -20.47
CA CYS A 148 -8.22 0.22 -21.28
C CYS A 148 -7.62 1.49 -21.87
N ALA A 149 -7.56 1.55 -23.19
CA ALA A 149 -7.12 2.72 -23.94
C ALA A 149 -8.31 3.34 -24.68
N GLU A 150 -8.45 4.65 -24.57
CA GLU A 150 -9.52 5.45 -25.18
C GLU A 150 -8.90 6.49 -26.12
N ASP A 151 -9.53 6.69 -27.27
CA ASP A 151 -9.19 7.79 -28.18
C ASP A 151 -9.86 9.08 -27.68
N PRO A 152 -9.09 10.09 -27.25
CA PRO A 152 -9.62 11.35 -26.70
C PRO A 152 -10.30 12.21 -27.77
N ASP A 153 -10.03 11.99 -29.06
CA ASP A 153 -10.58 12.79 -30.15
C ASP A 153 -11.95 12.27 -30.65
N ASN A 154 -12.42 11.14 -30.12
CA ASN A 154 -13.65 10.51 -30.57
C ASN A 154 -14.85 10.92 -29.69
N ASP A 155 -15.86 11.56 -30.30
CA ASP A 155 -17.11 12.01 -29.62
C ASP A 155 -17.90 10.85 -28.96
N PHE A 156 -17.61 9.61 -29.38
CA PHE A 156 -18.11 8.38 -28.77
C PHE A 156 -16.92 7.45 -28.51
N PRO A 157 -16.55 7.17 -27.24
CA PRO A 157 -15.36 6.41 -26.93
C PRO A 157 -15.61 4.92 -27.21
N GLU A 158 -15.34 4.49 -28.44
CA GLU A 158 -14.98 3.09 -28.68
C GLU A 158 -13.60 2.88 -28.05
N GLY A 159 -13.59 2.32 -26.84
CA GLY A 159 -12.37 1.97 -26.14
C GLY A 159 -11.79 0.65 -26.65
N ASN A 160 -10.50 0.45 -26.44
CA ASN A 160 -9.85 -0.83 -26.67
C ASN A 160 -9.32 -1.38 -25.35
N LEU A 161 -9.61 -2.65 -25.08
CA LEU A 161 -8.88 -3.42 -24.09
C LEU A 161 -7.63 -3.97 -24.76
N LEU A 162 -6.47 -3.57 -24.25
CA LEU A 162 -5.18 -4.04 -24.68
C LEU A 162 -4.67 -5.07 -23.68
N VAL A 163 -4.25 -6.24 -24.16
CA VAL A 163 -3.53 -7.22 -23.36
C VAL A 163 -2.06 -7.07 -23.69
N LEU A 164 -1.24 -6.73 -22.69
CA LEU A 164 0.19 -6.49 -22.86
C LEU A 164 1.02 -7.47 -22.06
N ASN A 165 2.22 -7.78 -22.54
CA ASN A 165 3.21 -8.53 -21.77
C ASN A 165 4.09 -7.61 -20.90
N ARG A 166 4.99 -8.22 -20.13
CA ARG A 166 5.96 -7.52 -19.27
C ARG A 166 6.89 -6.53 -20.01
N SER A 167 7.07 -6.71 -21.32
CA SER A 167 7.83 -5.80 -22.18
C SER A 167 6.95 -4.73 -22.83
N PHE A 168 5.71 -4.54 -22.37
CA PHE A 168 4.73 -3.60 -22.92
C PHE A 168 4.39 -3.85 -24.40
N GLN A 169 4.61 -5.07 -24.89
CA GLN A 169 4.18 -5.46 -26.23
C GLN A 169 2.70 -5.82 -26.19
N VAL A 170 1.93 -5.27 -27.12
CA VAL A 170 0.51 -5.61 -27.30
C VAL A 170 0.41 -7.03 -27.84
N LEU A 171 -0.20 -7.91 -27.06
CA LEU A 171 -0.49 -9.29 -27.44
C LEU A 171 -1.87 -9.40 -28.11
N GLN A 172 -2.85 -8.64 -27.63
CA GLN A 172 -4.22 -8.64 -28.13
C GLN A 172 -4.83 -7.24 -28.00
N THR A 173 -5.68 -6.89 -28.97
CA THR A 173 -6.51 -5.68 -28.97
C THR A 173 -7.95 -6.11 -29.13
N ILE A 174 -8.79 -5.78 -28.15
CA ILE A 174 -10.19 -6.22 -28.10
C ILE A 174 -11.07 -4.99 -27.99
N PRO A 175 -12.07 -4.80 -28.90
CA PRO A 175 -13.04 -3.73 -28.78
C PRO A 175 -13.75 -3.81 -27.43
N TYR A 176 -13.85 -2.68 -26.74
CA TYR A 176 -14.37 -2.64 -25.38
C TYR A 176 -15.22 -1.40 -25.12
N GLN A 177 -16.28 -1.57 -24.33
CA GLN A 177 -17.08 -0.45 -23.87
C GLN A 177 -16.41 0.19 -22.65
N GLN A 178 -16.49 1.51 -22.58
CA GLN A 178 -15.87 2.32 -21.55
C GLN A 178 -16.21 1.83 -20.13
N VAL A 179 -15.17 1.73 -19.30
CA VAL A 179 -15.25 1.47 -17.86
C VAL A 179 -14.34 2.44 -17.12
N ASP A 180 -14.73 2.78 -15.90
CA ASP A 180 -13.93 3.61 -14.99
C ASP A 180 -12.78 2.81 -14.35
N GLY A 181 -12.91 1.48 -14.28
CA GLY A 181 -11.86 0.63 -13.74
C GLY A 181 -12.05 -0.87 -14.01
N LEU A 182 -11.01 -1.63 -13.69
CA LEU A 182 -10.93 -3.08 -13.90
C LEU A 182 -10.32 -3.78 -12.67
N ALA A 183 -10.83 -4.98 -12.39
CA ALA A 183 -10.31 -5.92 -11.41
C ALA A 183 -10.19 -7.32 -12.04
N ALA A 184 -9.10 -8.01 -11.75
CA ALA A 184 -8.91 -9.39 -12.19
C ALA A 184 -9.40 -10.35 -11.11
N THR A 185 -10.01 -11.43 -11.55
CA THR A 185 -10.49 -12.53 -10.71
C THR A 185 -10.02 -13.86 -11.29
N GLN A 186 -10.12 -14.92 -10.50
CA GLN A 186 -9.89 -16.29 -11.01
C GLN A 186 -10.90 -16.73 -12.09
N HIS A 187 -12.00 -15.98 -12.29
CA HIS A 187 -13.08 -16.29 -13.23
C HIS A 187 -13.16 -15.35 -14.42
N GLY A 188 -12.17 -14.48 -14.61
CA GLY A 188 -12.12 -13.47 -15.67
C GLY A 188 -11.92 -12.06 -15.13
N LEU A 189 -12.47 -11.08 -15.85
CA LEU A 189 -12.35 -9.67 -15.50
C LEU A 189 -13.66 -9.14 -14.92
N CYS A 190 -13.56 -8.21 -13.99
CA CYS A 190 -14.66 -7.38 -13.54
C CYS A 190 -14.36 -5.94 -13.94
N GLY A 191 -15.28 -5.27 -14.61
CA GLY A 191 -15.18 -3.86 -14.93
C GLY A 191 -16.34 -3.11 -14.31
N TRP A 192 -16.13 -1.84 -13.97
CA TRP A 192 -17.20 -1.00 -13.44
C TRP A 192 -17.26 0.34 -14.16
N CYS A 193 -18.47 0.87 -14.30
CA CYS A 193 -18.74 2.18 -14.86
C CYS A 193 -19.92 2.76 -14.10
N ASP A 194 -19.77 3.97 -13.54
CA ASP A 194 -20.77 4.57 -12.68
C ASP A 194 -21.24 3.63 -11.54
N ASP A 195 -22.51 3.22 -11.54
CA ASP A 195 -23.11 2.32 -10.54
C ASP A 195 -23.25 0.88 -11.02
N ILE A 196 -22.65 0.54 -12.16
CA ILE A 196 -22.76 -0.78 -12.77
C ILE A 196 -21.44 -1.52 -12.57
N LEU A 197 -21.53 -2.71 -11.98
CA LEU A 197 -20.45 -3.69 -11.93
C LEU A 197 -20.75 -4.80 -12.92
N SER A 198 -19.85 -5.03 -13.87
CA SER A 198 -19.97 -6.04 -14.92
C SER A 198 -18.87 -7.09 -14.81
N ARG A 199 -19.22 -8.34 -15.11
CA ARG A 199 -18.28 -9.46 -15.23
C ARG A 199 -18.09 -9.82 -16.70
N TYR A 200 -16.85 -10.08 -17.05
CA TYR A 200 -16.41 -10.41 -18.39
C TYR A 200 -15.59 -11.69 -18.42
N ILE A 201 -15.73 -12.46 -19.49
CA ILE A 201 -14.84 -13.57 -19.83
C ILE A 201 -13.91 -13.08 -20.94
N LEU A 202 -12.62 -13.06 -20.64
CA LEU A 202 -11.58 -12.75 -21.62
C LEU A 202 -11.23 -14.04 -22.37
N THR A 203 -11.40 -14.01 -23.69
CA THR A 203 -10.91 -15.05 -24.61
C THR A 203 -9.75 -14.49 -25.44
N ASP A 204 -9.18 -15.31 -26.34
CA ASP A 204 -8.10 -14.87 -27.22
C ASP A 204 -8.49 -13.77 -28.20
N SER A 205 -9.79 -13.55 -28.42
CA SER A 205 -10.31 -12.62 -29.44
C SER A 205 -11.52 -11.80 -29.02
N SER A 206 -12.11 -12.06 -27.85
CA SER A 206 -13.31 -11.38 -27.38
C SER A 206 -13.25 -11.11 -25.89
N LEU A 207 -14.04 -10.12 -25.48
CA LEU A 207 -14.36 -9.89 -24.08
C LEU A 207 -15.88 -9.95 -23.94
N ASP A 208 -16.37 -11.11 -23.49
CA ASP A 208 -17.80 -11.39 -23.44
C ASP A 208 -18.37 -10.99 -22.07
N LYS A 209 -19.31 -10.05 -22.05
CA LYS A 209 -20.04 -9.67 -20.83
C LYS A 209 -21.00 -10.80 -20.44
N VAL A 210 -20.86 -11.33 -19.23
CA VAL A 210 -21.63 -12.51 -18.77
C VAL A 210 -22.56 -12.23 -17.60
N ALA A 211 -22.31 -11.17 -16.83
CA ALA A 211 -23.19 -10.73 -15.76
C ALA A 211 -23.02 -9.24 -15.53
N GLU A 212 -24.05 -8.59 -15.00
CA GLU A 212 -23.99 -7.20 -14.53
C GLU A 212 -24.93 -7.00 -13.34
N VAL A 213 -24.57 -6.07 -12.46
CA VAL A 213 -25.38 -5.65 -11.32
C VAL A 213 -25.30 -4.14 -11.14
N ALA A 214 -26.44 -3.50 -10.92
CA ALA A 214 -26.51 -2.09 -10.57
C ALA A 214 -26.53 -1.94 -9.04
N LEU A 215 -25.56 -1.21 -8.49
CA LEU A 215 -25.42 -1.00 -7.05
C LEU A 215 -26.26 0.18 -6.54
N GLY A 216 -26.67 1.09 -7.44
CA GLY A 216 -27.33 2.35 -7.10
C GLY A 216 -26.41 3.40 -6.48
N PHE A 217 -25.11 3.09 -6.35
CA PHE A 217 -24.05 3.96 -5.84
C PHE A 217 -22.89 3.95 -6.82
N LEU A 218 -22.15 5.04 -6.91
CA LEU A 218 -20.94 5.11 -7.73
C LEU A 218 -19.93 4.09 -7.22
N VAL A 219 -19.50 3.16 -8.08
CA VAL A 219 -18.40 2.23 -7.80
C VAL A 219 -17.10 2.99 -7.96
N CYS A 220 -16.27 3.01 -6.92
CA CYS A 220 -15.02 3.76 -6.94
C CYS A 220 -13.81 2.86 -7.18
N ASP A 221 -13.81 1.66 -6.60
CA ASP A 221 -12.74 0.68 -6.74
C ASP A 221 -13.22 -0.73 -6.43
N VAL A 222 -12.59 -1.74 -7.03
CA VAL A 222 -12.94 -3.15 -6.91
C VAL A 222 -11.69 -3.99 -6.74
N ILE A 223 -11.69 -4.91 -5.78
CA ILE A 223 -10.58 -5.83 -5.54
C ILE A 223 -11.07 -7.26 -5.27
N CYS A 224 -10.32 -8.23 -5.76
CA CYS A 224 -10.55 -9.64 -5.45
C CYS A 224 -9.63 -10.06 -4.29
N ALA A 225 -10.23 -10.61 -3.23
CA ALA A 225 -9.51 -11.15 -2.09
C ALA A 225 -8.98 -12.58 -2.36
N PRO A 226 -8.00 -13.07 -1.59
CA PRO A 226 -7.43 -14.42 -1.77
C PRO A 226 -8.43 -15.57 -1.64
N ASP A 227 -9.54 -15.36 -0.93
CA ASP A 227 -10.64 -16.33 -0.80
C ASP A 227 -11.59 -16.33 -2.01
N GLY A 228 -11.32 -15.48 -3.01
CA GLY A 228 -12.12 -15.27 -4.21
C GLY A 228 -13.24 -14.24 -4.04
N THR A 229 -13.48 -13.72 -2.83
CA THR A 229 -14.53 -12.72 -2.61
C THR A 229 -14.18 -11.42 -3.33
N LEU A 230 -15.15 -10.85 -4.05
CA LEU A 230 -14.99 -9.57 -4.74
C LEU A 230 -15.53 -8.45 -3.85
N PHE A 231 -14.71 -7.45 -3.55
CA PHE A 231 -15.12 -6.28 -2.77
C PHE A 231 -15.19 -5.06 -3.69
N ALA A 232 -16.28 -4.31 -3.59
CA ALA A 232 -16.42 -3.02 -4.26
C ALA A 232 -16.60 -1.92 -3.22
N SER A 233 -15.83 -0.84 -3.34
CA SER A 233 -16.07 0.40 -2.61
C SER A 233 -17.02 1.28 -3.40
N THR A 234 -17.96 1.92 -2.70
CA THR A 234 -18.96 2.78 -3.32
C THR A 234 -19.07 4.13 -2.64
N SER A 235 -19.46 5.14 -3.41
CA SER A 235 -19.74 6.49 -2.94
C SER A 235 -21.17 6.92 -3.31
N GLY A 236 -21.75 7.81 -2.50
CA GLY A 236 -23.03 8.44 -2.81
C GLY A 236 -22.97 9.19 -4.15
N ARG A 237 -24.04 9.11 -4.95
CA ARG A 237 -24.18 9.89 -6.17
C ARG A 237 -24.33 11.37 -5.84
N ILE A 238 -23.55 12.22 -6.50
CA ILE A 238 -23.83 13.66 -6.52
C ILE A 238 -25.01 13.85 -7.47
N THR A 239 -26.15 14.30 -6.95
CA THR A 239 -27.28 14.66 -7.82
C THR A 239 -26.92 15.92 -8.61
N SER A 240 -27.29 15.96 -9.89
CA SER A 240 -26.98 17.05 -10.82
C SER A 240 -27.52 18.42 -10.39
N SER A 241 -28.44 18.46 -9.42
CA SER A 241 -28.96 19.70 -8.83
C SER A 241 -28.01 20.34 -7.80
N GLY A 242 -26.90 19.69 -7.42
CA GLY A 242 -25.96 20.19 -6.41
C GLY A 242 -26.56 20.33 -5.00
N CYS A 243 -27.82 19.93 -4.82
CA CYS A 243 -28.62 20.17 -3.63
C CYS A 243 -28.97 18.83 -2.97
N GLY A 244 -27.98 18.21 -2.33
CA GLY A 244 -28.19 17.14 -1.36
C GLY A 244 -27.93 15.72 -1.88
N PHE A 245 -27.15 14.98 -1.08
CA PHE A 245 -26.96 13.54 -1.21
C PHE A 245 -28.14 12.83 -0.56
N VAL A 246 -29.08 12.36 -1.37
CA VAL A 246 -30.21 11.55 -0.90
C VAL A 246 -29.66 10.13 -0.68
N ASP A 247 -29.37 9.78 0.58
CA ASP A 247 -28.77 8.51 1.03
C ASP A 247 -27.22 8.40 0.85
N SER A 248 -26.49 9.26 1.58
CA SER A 248 -25.07 9.61 1.40
C SER A 248 -24.05 8.61 1.97
N HIS A 249 -24.46 7.42 2.37
CA HIS A 249 -23.55 6.48 3.02
C HIS A 249 -22.79 5.70 1.97
N ALA A 250 -21.56 6.13 1.72
CA ALA A 250 -20.54 5.35 1.04
C ALA A 250 -20.39 3.98 1.77
N ARG A 251 -20.16 2.89 1.03
CA ARG A 251 -20.17 1.52 1.58
C ARG A 251 -19.08 0.67 0.95
N VAL A 252 -18.81 -0.47 1.57
CA VAL A 252 -18.08 -1.56 0.92
C VAL A 252 -19.00 -2.78 0.83
N VAL A 253 -19.12 -3.33 -0.37
CA VAL A 253 -20.04 -4.42 -0.67
C VAL A 253 -19.25 -5.62 -1.16
N ALA A 254 -19.53 -6.79 -0.59
CA ALA A 254 -18.92 -8.05 -0.99
C ALA A 254 -19.85 -8.82 -1.94
N PHE A 255 -19.26 -9.38 -2.99
CA PHE A 255 -19.95 -10.13 -4.03
C PHE A 255 -19.34 -11.52 -4.22
N ASP A 256 -20.16 -12.44 -4.68
CA ASP A 256 -19.67 -13.64 -5.33
C ASP A 256 -19.06 -13.25 -6.70
N PRO A 257 -17.80 -13.62 -6.98
CA PRO A 257 -17.11 -13.19 -8.21
C PRO A 257 -17.67 -13.86 -9.47
N LEU A 258 -18.41 -14.97 -9.37
CA LEU A 258 -18.94 -15.70 -10.50
C LEU A 258 -20.33 -15.19 -10.90
N THR A 259 -21.21 -15.01 -9.89
CA THR A 259 -22.62 -14.63 -10.10
C THR A 259 -22.89 -13.14 -9.94
N LEU A 260 -21.96 -12.39 -9.33
CA LEU A 260 -22.17 -11.02 -8.85
C LEU A 260 -23.32 -10.89 -7.84
N GLU A 261 -23.71 -11.99 -7.19
CA GLU A 261 -24.67 -11.93 -6.09
C GLU A 261 -24.02 -11.28 -4.86
N GLN A 262 -24.74 -10.34 -4.26
CA GLN A 262 -24.28 -9.66 -3.06
C GLN A 262 -24.24 -10.64 -1.88
N LYS A 263 -23.08 -10.83 -1.26
CA LYS A 263 -22.89 -11.68 -0.09
C LYS A 263 -23.24 -10.96 1.20
N PHE A 264 -22.58 -9.83 1.46
CA PHE A 264 -22.78 -8.99 2.63
C PHE A 264 -22.30 -7.56 2.36
N LYS A 265 -22.58 -6.66 3.29
CA LYS A 265 -22.08 -5.28 3.29
C LYS A 265 -21.17 -5.12 4.50
N CYS A 266 -20.05 -4.46 4.33
CA CYS A 266 -19.27 -4.02 5.49
C CYS A 266 -20.08 -2.89 6.13
N GLU A 267 -20.47 -3.09 7.39
CA GLU A 267 -21.25 -2.09 8.11
C GLU A 267 -20.47 -0.77 8.12
N PRO A 268 -21.11 0.37 7.81
CA PRO A 268 -20.44 1.65 7.85
C PRO A 268 -20.04 1.92 9.30
N GLY A 269 -18.75 1.79 9.59
CA GLY A 269 -18.18 2.26 10.85
C GLY A 269 -18.24 3.79 10.92
N HIS A 270 -17.20 4.42 11.46
CA HIS A 270 -17.06 5.89 11.42
C HIS A 270 -16.77 6.45 10.01
N LEU A 271 -17.06 5.67 8.96
CA LEU A 271 -16.85 5.96 7.54
C LEU A 271 -17.42 7.34 7.16
N ASN A 272 -16.57 8.21 6.63
CA ASN A 272 -16.98 9.57 6.30
C ASN A 272 -17.78 9.59 4.99
N HIS A 273 -18.81 10.44 4.91
CA HIS A 273 -19.83 10.39 3.85
C HIS A 273 -19.37 10.75 2.43
N PHE A 274 -18.11 11.15 2.23
CA PHE A 274 -17.78 12.02 1.09
C PHE A 274 -16.89 11.44 -0.02
N ALA A 275 -16.24 10.27 0.14
CA ALA A 275 -15.71 9.46 -0.97
C ALA A 275 -14.75 8.38 -0.45
N PHE A 276 -15.11 7.10 -0.59
CA PHE A 276 -14.11 6.02 -0.63
C PHE A 276 -13.60 5.92 -2.04
N ARG A 277 -12.29 5.74 -2.22
CA ARG A 277 -11.70 5.64 -3.56
C ARG A 277 -10.76 4.48 -3.76
N GLY A 278 -10.12 3.97 -2.71
CA GLY A 278 -9.12 2.92 -2.84
C GLY A 278 -9.37 1.80 -1.84
N ILE A 279 -9.27 0.56 -2.29
CA ILE A 279 -9.32 -0.62 -1.43
C ILE A 279 -8.13 -1.55 -1.70
N ALA A 280 -7.61 -2.17 -0.63
CA ALA A 280 -6.55 -3.17 -0.74
C ALA A 280 -6.78 -4.33 0.23
N VAL A 281 -6.32 -5.52 -0.15
CA VAL A 281 -6.34 -6.68 0.73
C VAL A 281 -4.94 -6.94 1.27
N VAL A 282 -4.82 -6.99 2.59
CA VAL A 282 -3.57 -7.22 3.33
C VAL A 282 -3.74 -8.49 4.16
N GLY A 283 -3.23 -9.62 3.65
CA GLY A 283 -3.43 -10.90 4.29
C GLY A 283 -4.91 -11.27 4.37
N THR A 284 -5.49 -11.26 5.58
CA THR A 284 -6.90 -11.57 5.85
C THR A 284 -7.73 -10.33 6.20
N GLU A 285 -7.21 -9.14 5.88
CA GLU A 285 -7.83 -7.86 6.20
C GLU A 285 -8.06 -7.05 4.93
N LEU A 286 -9.18 -6.33 4.88
CA LEU A 286 -9.53 -5.38 3.84
C LEU A 286 -9.31 -3.97 4.36
N PHE A 287 -8.49 -3.20 3.66
CA PHE A 287 -8.19 -1.81 3.94
C PHE A 287 -8.97 -0.93 2.97
N VAL A 288 -9.61 0.11 3.51
CA VAL A 288 -10.42 1.05 2.73
C VAL A 288 -9.92 2.47 3.01
N CYS A 289 -9.53 3.20 1.97
CA CYS A 289 -9.10 4.60 2.07
C CYS A 289 -10.27 5.51 2.40
N ASP A 290 -10.11 6.34 3.42
CA ASP A 290 -11.08 7.34 3.86
C ASP A 290 -10.34 8.63 4.27
N SER A 291 -11.07 9.75 4.31
CA SER A 291 -10.60 11.02 4.86
C SER A 291 -11.55 11.47 5.97
N ALA A 292 -11.00 11.70 7.17
CA ALA A 292 -11.75 12.27 8.29
C ALA A 292 -11.58 13.79 8.34
N ALA A 293 -12.66 14.53 8.57
CA ALA A 293 -12.64 15.96 8.88
C ALA A 293 -13.58 16.25 10.06
N PRO A 294 -13.22 15.83 11.29
CA PRO A 294 -14.04 16.07 12.46
C PRO A 294 -14.21 17.56 12.73
N GLU A 295 -15.34 17.96 13.30
CA GLU A 295 -15.59 19.36 13.64
C GLU A 295 -14.50 19.89 14.59
N GLY A 296 -13.86 21.00 14.20
CA GLY A 296 -12.79 21.62 14.97
C GLY A 296 -11.44 20.89 14.92
N GLN A 297 -11.25 19.90 14.05
CA GLN A 297 -9.96 19.23 13.84
C GLN A 297 -9.47 19.38 12.39
N GLU A 298 -8.15 19.31 12.22
CA GLU A 298 -7.56 19.24 10.87
C GLU A 298 -7.97 17.94 10.18
N ARG A 299 -8.20 18.04 8.86
CA ARG A 299 -8.50 16.88 8.02
C ARG A 299 -7.29 15.94 7.99
N TYR A 300 -7.54 14.65 8.17
CA TYR A 300 -6.50 13.61 8.05
C TYR A 300 -7.02 12.42 7.24
N GLY A 301 -6.11 11.74 6.53
CA GLY A 301 -6.44 10.47 5.91
C GLY A 301 -6.36 9.33 6.91
N ARG A 302 -7.16 8.30 6.66
CA ARG A 302 -7.18 7.08 7.46
C ARG A 302 -7.50 5.87 6.60
N PHE A 303 -7.15 4.69 7.10
CA PHE A 303 -7.65 3.43 6.59
C PHE A 303 -8.65 2.85 7.57
N GLN A 304 -9.76 2.37 7.02
CA GLN A 304 -10.77 1.63 7.75
C GLN A 304 -10.51 0.16 7.43
N VAL A 305 -10.22 -0.61 8.48
CA VAL A 305 -9.77 -2.00 8.33
C VAL A 305 -10.90 -2.93 8.74
N PHE A 306 -11.23 -3.86 7.86
CA PHE A 306 -12.25 -4.86 8.04
C PHE A 306 -11.65 -6.26 7.93
N ALA A 307 -12.25 -7.24 8.59
CA ALA A 307 -12.02 -8.63 8.23
C ALA A 307 -12.64 -8.90 6.85
N LEU A 308 -12.15 -9.92 6.14
CA LEU A 308 -12.79 -10.37 4.88
C LEU A 308 -14.23 -10.87 5.07
N THR A 309 -14.71 -11.03 6.30
CA THR A 309 -16.12 -11.33 6.62
C THR A 309 -16.99 -10.08 6.72
N GLY A 310 -16.41 -8.88 6.57
CA GLY A 310 -17.10 -7.59 6.65
C GLY A 310 -17.14 -6.97 8.06
N GLU A 311 -16.60 -7.64 9.07
CA GLU A 311 -16.50 -7.11 10.42
C GLU A 311 -15.48 -5.96 10.49
N TYR A 312 -15.87 -4.82 11.06
CA TYR A 312 -14.95 -3.71 11.31
C TYR A 312 -13.95 -4.07 12.42
N LEU A 313 -12.66 -3.84 12.17
CA LEU A 313 -11.58 -4.17 13.10
C LEU A 313 -10.99 -2.93 13.76
N ARG A 314 -10.53 -1.97 12.95
CA ARG A 314 -9.82 -0.78 13.46
C ARG A 314 -9.71 0.35 12.43
N GLU A 315 -9.37 1.52 12.94
CA GLU A 315 -8.93 2.68 12.16
C GLU A 315 -7.40 2.77 12.23
N VAL A 316 -6.77 3.04 11.08
CA VAL A 316 -5.34 3.35 10.98
C VAL A 316 -5.20 4.78 10.48
N ARG A 317 -4.67 5.68 11.31
CA ARG A 317 -4.40 7.05 10.89
C ARG A 317 -3.13 7.10 10.05
N VAL A 318 -3.15 7.88 8.98
CA VAL A 318 -2.00 8.01 8.09
C VAL A 318 -1.60 9.46 7.89
N SER A 319 -0.33 9.67 7.55
CA SER A 319 0.20 10.99 7.21
C SER A 319 -0.27 11.51 5.85
N VAL A 320 -1.02 10.70 5.09
CA VAL A 320 -1.55 11.04 3.76
C VAL A 320 -2.86 11.81 3.95
N PRO A 321 -2.97 13.08 3.51
CA PRO A 321 -4.18 13.87 3.77
C PRO A 321 -5.43 13.39 3.03
N ASN A 322 -5.31 12.99 1.76
CA ASN A 322 -6.43 12.54 0.92
C ASN A 322 -6.08 11.24 0.19
N PRO A 323 -5.99 10.09 0.90
CA PRO A 323 -5.64 8.82 0.27
C PRO A 323 -6.73 8.44 -0.76
N THR A 324 -6.34 8.15 -2.00
CA THR A 324 -7.28 7.88 -3.09
C THR A 324 -7.15 6.53 -3.75
N ALA A 325 -5.95 6.01 -3.96
CA ALA A 325 -5.77 4.62 -4.37
C ALA A 325 -4.91 3.88 -3.35
N LEU A 326 -5.15 2.57 -3.23
CA LEU A 326 -4.45 1.71 -2.29
C LEU A 326 -4.02 0.42 -2.96
N GLN A 327 -2.76 0.07 -2.85
CA GLN A 327 -2.25 -1.21 -3.34
C GLN A 327 -1.32 -1.85 -2.32
N TYR A 328 -1.49 -3.15 -2.07
CA TYR A 328 -0.60 -3.91 -1.18
C TYR A 328 0.37 -4.77 -1.98
N ILE A 329 1.67 -4.48 -1.86
CA ILE A 329 2.71 -5.17 -2.61
C ILE A 329 3.88 -5.45 -1.67
N ASN A 330 4.29 -6.72 -1.59
CA ASN A 330 5.49 -7.15 -0.87
C ASN A 330 5.59 -6.60 0.57
N GLY A 331 4.50 -6.67 1.33
CA GLY A 331 4.50 -6.24 2.72
C GLY A 331 4.21 -4.75 2.94
N ARG A 332 3.92 -3.98 1.89
CA ARG A 332 3.79 -2.52 1.96
C ARG A 332 2.51 -2.03 1.31
N LEU A 333 1.95 -0.96 1.88
CA LEU A 333 0.84 -0.22 1.29
C LEU A 333 1.37 0.94 0.46
N TYR A 334 0.97 0.99 -0.80
CA TYR A 334 1.22 2.09 -1.71
C TYR A 334 -0.05 2.90 -1.83
N VAL A 335 0.05 4.19 -1.53
CA VAL A 335 -1.09 5.09 -1.36
C VAL A 335 -0.87 6.29 -2.24
N THR A 336 -1.83 6.60 -3.11
CA THR A 336 -1.81 7.86 -3.85
C THR A 336 -2.58 8.93 -3.08
N ASP A 337 -2.13 10.18 -3.19
CA ASP A 337 -2.83 11.34 -2.62
C ASP A 337 -3.42 12.21 -3.73
N TYR A 338 -4.68 12.58 -3.56
CA TYR A 338 -5.33 13.56 -4.42
C TYR A 338 -5.15 14.95 -3.82
N ALA A 339 -3.91 15.44 -3.88
CA ALA A 339 -3.60 16.81 -3.51
C ALA A 339 -3.94 17.75 -4.69
N PHE A 340 -5.02 18.54 -4.53
CA PHE A 340 -5.31 19.66 -5.44
C PHE A 340 -4.14 20.67 -5.46
N PRO A 341 -3.91 21.35 -6.58
CA PRO A 341 -2.85 21.14 -7.55
C PRO A 341 -1.48 21.78 -7.19
N ARG A 342 -1.18 22.04 -5.91
CA ARG A 342 0.01 22.84 -5.57
C ARG A 342 1.34 22.09 -5.68
N ASP A 343 1.36 20.80 -5.39
CA ASP A 343 2.61 20.02 -5.28
C ASP A 343 2.66 18.77 -6.19
N GLY A 344 1.70 18.62 -7.11
CA GLY A 344 1.55 17.43 -7.94
C GLY A 344 1.10 16.19 -7.14
N PRO A 345 0.85 15.06 -7.79
CA PRO A 345 0.40 13.87 -7.11
C PRO A 345 1.59 13.13 -6.46
N HIS A 346 1.30 12.53 -5.31
CA HIS A 346 2.28 11.85 -4.48
C HIS A 346 1.96 10.38 -4.35
N VAL A 347 2.99 9.53 -4.26
CA VAL A 347 2.87 8.12 -3.86
C VAL A 347 3.56 7.95 -2.52
N PHE A 348 2.78 7.60 -1.49
CA PHE A 348 3.29 7.25 -0.18
C PHE A 348 3.42 5.74 -0.07
N VAL A 349 4.47 5.29 0.61
CA VAL A 349 4.68 3.89 0.98
C VAL A 349 4.59 3.79 2.48
N LEU A 350 3.64 3.03 2.97
CA LEU A 350 3.34 2.89 4.38
C LEU A 350 3.45 1.41 4.81
N THR A 351 3.66 1.19 6.10
CA THR A 351 3.35 -0.11 6.72
C THR A 351 1.83 -0.31 6.79
N PRO A 352 1.33 -1.55 7.00
CA PRO A 352 -0.08 -1.79 7.32
C PRO A 352 -0.58 -1.02 8.57
N GLU A 353 0.33 -0.65 9.47
CA GLU A 353 0.06 0.15 10.67
C GLU A 353 0.03 1.67 10.38
N GLY A 354 0.20 2.07 9.12
CA GLY A 354 0.14 3.47 8.69
C GLY A 354 1.45 4.25 8.87
N GLU A 355 2.54 3.59 9.27
CA GLU A 355 3.82 4.25 9.46
C GLU A 355 4.46 4.58 8.10
N PRO A 356 4.91 5.82 7.87
CA PRO A 356 5.53 6.20 6.60
C PRO A 356 6.90 5.54 6.45
N LEU A 357 7.03 4.74 5.40
CA LEU A 357 8.28 4.14 4.97
C LEU A 357 8.97 5.00 3.90
N GLN A 358 8.19 5.55 2.98
CA GLN A 358 8.71 6.34 1.87
C GLN A 358 7.66 7.29 1.29
N HIS A 359 8.16 8.29 0.58
CA HIS A 359 7.37 9.25 -0.17
C HIS A 359 8.03 9.48 -1.52
N TYR A 360 7.24 9.37 -2.58
CA TYR A 360 7.64 9.65 -3.95
C TYR A 360 6.84 10.84 -4.47
N GLN A 361 7.56 11.77 -5.06
CA GLN A 361 7.04 12.87 -5.85
C GLN A 361 7.81 12.83 -7.17
N HIS A 362 7.11 12.76 -8.28
CA HIS A 362 7.74 12.77 -9.59
C HIS A 362 7.38 14.06 -10.31
N GLU A 363 8.39 14.80 -10.76
CA GLU A 363 8.23 16.12 -11.39
C GLU A 363 7.36 16.08 -12.65
N ALA A 364 7.27 14.92 -13.32
CA ALA A 364 6.47 14.76 -14.53
C ALA A 364 4.97 14.49 -14.27
N PHE A 365 4.54 14.30 -13.02
CA PHE A 365 3.12 14.07 -12.73
C PHE A 365 2.45 15.42 -12.44
N SER A 366 1.47 15.81 -13.25
CA SER A 366 0.86 17.15 -13.15
C SER A 366 -0.54 17.15 -12.55
N LEU A 367 -1.34 16.08 -12.73
CA LEU A 367 -2.77 16.13 -12.42
C LEU A 367 -3.28 15.01 -11.52
N ALA A 368 -3.02 13.73 -11.85
CA ALA A 368 -3.51 12.61 -11.06
C ALA A 368 -2.64 11.35 -11.23
N ILE A 369 -2.69 10.46 -10.24
CA ILE A 369 -2.16 9.10 -10.31
C ILE A 369 -3.32 8.13 -10.06
N HIS A 370 -4.00 7.76 -11.14
CA HIS A 370 -5.02 6.71 -11.17
C HIS A 370 -5.24 6.31 -12.64
N PRO A 371 -5.33 5.02 -13.00
CA PRO A 371 -5.29 3.84 -12.13
C PRO A 371 -3.87 3.44 -11.66
N VAL A 372 -3.81 2.61 -10.61
CA VAL A 372 -2.58 1.98 -10.10
C VAL A 372 -2.75 0.47 -10.00
N CYS A 373 -1.74 -0.30 -10.36
CA CYS A 373 -1.82 -1.75 -10.43
C CYS A 373 -0.51 -2.43 -9.98
N PRO A 374 -0.56 -3.46 -9.12
CA PRO A 374 0.59 -4.30 -8.86
C PRO A 374 0.94 -5.11 -10.11
N PHE A 375 2.18 -5.05 -10.59
CA PHE A 375 2.60 -5.82 -11.76
C PHE A 375 4.10 -6.15 -11.68
N ALA A 376 4.47 -7.40 -11.97
CA ALA A 376 5.87 -7.84 -12.04
C ALA A 376 6.73 -7.45 -10.82
N GLY A 377 6.16 -7.48 -9.61
CA GLY A 377 6.83 -7.10 -8.35
C GLY A 377 6.99 -5.59 -8.13
N GLY A 378 6.46 -4.77 -9.04
CA GLY A 378 6.41 -3.33 -8.96
C GLY A 378 4.98 -2.78 -8.97
N LEU A 379 4.88 -1.47 -9.09
CA LEU A 379 3.64 -0.72 -9.19
C LEU A 379 3.59 -0.02 -10.55
N LEU A 380 2.63 -0.39 -11.38
CA LEU A 380 2.32 0.29 -12.63
C LEU A 380 1.29 1.39 -12.35
N LEU A 381 1.55 2.59 -12.87
CA LEU A 381 0.76 3.79 -12.63
C LEU A 381 0.41 4.43 -13.97
N ARG A 382 -0.78 5.01 -14.07
CA ARG A 382 -1.01 6.11 -15.01
C ARG A 382 -0.50 7.42 -14.41
N ALA A 383 0.17 8.20 -15.25
CA ALA A 383 0.71 9.51 -14.95
C ALA A 383 0.25 10.50 -16.01
N ASP A 384 -0.55 11.47 -15.60
CA ASP A 384 -0.92 12.59 -16.47
C ASP A 384 0.23 13.61 -16.50
N GLN A 385 0.67 13.99 -17.69
CA GLN A 385 1.61 15.10 -17.92
C GLN A 385 0.85 16.33 -18.43
N GLU A 386 1.38 17.55 -18.18
CA GLU A 386 0.85 18.77 -18.80
C GLU A 386 0.75 18.58 -20.33
N GLY A 387 -0.46 18.81 -20.88
CA GLY A 387 -0.77 18.59 -22.29
C GLY A 387 -1.53 17.29 -22.61
N TYR A 388 -2.17 16.65 -21.63
CA TYR A 388 -3.00 15.43 -21.79
C TYR A 388 -2.26 14.20 -22.32
N GLN A 389 -0.93 14.20 -22.32
CA GLN A 389 -0.15 13.02 -22.68
C GLN A 389 -0.15 12.03 -21.53
N ASN A 390 -0.89 10.93 -21.71
CA ASN A 390 -0.92 9.84 -20.74
C ASN A 390 0.38 9.05 -20.84
N ARG A 391 1.12 8.99 -19.73
CA ARG A 391 2.29 8.14 -19.61
C ARG A 391 2.03 7.05 -18.61
N LEU A 392 2.53 5.86 -18.93
CA LEU A 392 2.69 4.84 -17.91
C LEU A 392 3.96 5.16 -17.13
N ALA A 393 3.93 4.94 -15.83
CA ALA A 393 5.11 4.95 -14.99
C ALA A 393 5.16 3.60 -14.27
N PHE A 394 6.32 2.94 -14.33
CA PHE A 394 6.54 1.70 -13.61
C PHE A 394 7.49 1.98 -12.46
N LEU A 395 7.04 1.76 -11.24
CA LEU A 395 7.88 1.79 -10.06
C LEU A 395 8.28 0.33 -9.76
N SER A 396 9.52 -0.08 -10.07
CA SER A 396 9.96 -1.48 -9.95
C SER A 396 10.72 -1.77 -8.65
N GLY A 397 10.30 -2.77 -7.89
CA GLY A 397 11.07 -3.34 -6.79
C GLY A 397 12.07 -4.33 -7.37
N LEU A 398 13.37 -4.09 -7.18
CA LEU A 398 14.41 -5.04 -7.63
C LEU A 398 14.31 -6.39 -6.93
#